data_AF-A0A7V1HWZ1-F1
#
_entry.id   AF-A0A7V1HWZ1-F1
#
_cell.length_a   1.000
_cell.length_b   1.000
_cell.length_c   1.000
_cell.angle_alpha   90.00
_cell.angle_beta   90.00
_cell.angle_gamma   90.00
#
_symmetry.space_group_name_H-M   'P 1'
#
loop_
_entity.id
_entity.type
_entity.pdbx_description
1 polymer ?
#
loop_
_entity_poly.entity_id
_entity_poly.type
_entity_poly.pdbx_seq_one_letter_code
_entity_poly.pdbx_strand_id
1 'polypeptide(L)'
;MKKKIYFGLVPVLMILLISISTGFSQITITNTTDYRTMEQMLLANEINESGEPWAEALGYNLDDLDPMVPNQPDSISYTLGIEAYEYSRYQLGTVISRSGIGLHMMWSPIIMQMASMAPEAMDGKFTPSSNGYKEDDVLVGMIMQLGRAAHFKPFKNPWPQFAEFIQGDPHLPQDIASDFATDFKTLRWDRSKMVKTLNLGAMGQALMKQYLWAQDMLGSFHDENESEVVPDGVSTPDSTNGKFDPSNNIFIGGDNADGFIGQVLTAESINKVLFTINKLAFDGTSLGGVNPATYNPADGIKYFPHKIAITEGAVLTGLPPKLNGMEVTDKSSHLFDQISFLWGTLNFRNMMNPADSSDEAHIAYKSAFDGDPFPASMSQTGVPGPFDLMMGASKVLFMNIAAMHFDPGNKTFVDISGLENGSVKRGKTISAVSAGYTLVILKKMEEEFKGTPIEGKPTQMAMAQATFLINNLKADNGDYYNFYKIGDGHSEGTSLRAISAAIRGLYAAYELTGNSNFLDEANNAYKFLISNYYVPSKHIFKTNLATKVFTESFFVQRGIKWIKRAGVKKVEPG
;
A
#
# COMPACT_ATOMS: atom_id res chain seq x y z
N MET A 1 22.23 -80.70 -13.28
CA MET A 1 20.87 -80.61 -12.69
C MET A 1 20.63 -79.15 -12.27
N LYS A 2 19.70 -78.49 -12.96
CA LYS A 2 18.84 -77.36 -12.56
C LYS A 2 19.38 -76.15 -11.75
N LYS A 3 19.26 -75.00 -12.44
CA LYS A 3 18.72 -73.67 -12.08
C LYS A 3 19.63 -72.56 -11.50
N LYS A 4 19.88 -71.60 -12.39
CA LYS A 4 20.02 -70.14 -12.23
C LYS A 4 19.20 -69.55 -11.08
N ILE A 5 19.70 -68.46 -10.47
CA ILE A 5 19.22 -67.08 -10.67
C ILE A 5 20.42 -66.13 -10.48
N TYR A 6 20.71 -65.34 -11.52
CA TYR A 6 21.52 -64.13 -11.46
C TYR A 6 20.61 -62.97 -11.02
N PHE A 7 21.05 -62.15 -10.07
CA PHE A 7 20.67 -60.74 -10.00
C PHE A 7 21.87 -59.93 -9.48
N GLY A 8 22.80 -59.69 -10.39
CA GLY A 8 23.68 -58.53 -10.32
C GLY A 8 22.97 -57.35 -11.00
N LEU A 9 23.35 -56.13 -10.58
CA LEU A 9 23.02 -54.85 -11.23
C LEU A 9 21.52 -54.48 -11.31
N VAL A 10 20.89 -54.18 -10.17
CA VAL A 10 19.64 -53.38 -10.14
C VAL A 10 19.62 -52.22 -9.12
N PRO A 11 20.33 -52.21 -7.97
CA PRO A 11 20.21 -51.06 -7.06
C PRO A 11 21.11 -49.86 -7.43
N VAL A 12 22.14 -50.05 -8.27
CA VAL A 12 23.08 -48.95 -8.62
C VAL A 12 22.62 -48.14 -9.83
N LEU A 13 21.70 -48.67 -10.66
CA LEU A 13 21.12 -47.92 -11.78
C LEU A 13 19.88 -47.08 -11.38
N MET A 14 19.25 -47.34 -10.24
CA MET A 14 18.08 -46.56 -9.76
C MET A 14 18.45 -45.27 -9.03
N ILE A 15 19.68 -45.15 -8.51
CA ILE A 15 20.19 -43.91 -7.91
C ILE A 15 20.75 -42.96 -8.99
N LEU A 16 21.08 -43.47 -10.18
CA LEU A 16 21.53 -42.66 -11.33
C LEU A 16 20.39 -42.21 -12.28
N LEU A 17 19.15 -42.65 -12.05
CA LEU A 17 17.97 -42.27 -12.85
C LEU A 17 17.02 -41.29 -12.14
N ILE A 18 17.37 -40.83 -10.94
CA ILE A 18 16.74 -39.67 -10.26
C ILE A 18 17.69 -38.47 -10.30
N SER A 19 18.39 -38.32 -11.42
CA SER A 19 19.05 -37.08 -11.83
C SER A 19 18.55 -36.72 -13.22
N ILE A 20 17.22 -36.63 -13.37
CA ILE A 20 16.66 -35.74 -14.37
C ILE A 20 16.95 -34.35 -13.83
N SER A 21 18.07 -33.79 -14.28
CA SER A 21 18.35 -32.37 -14.21
C SER A 21 17.23 -31.64 -14.94
N THR A 22 16.14 -31.38 -14.23
CA THR A 22 15.37 -30.18 -14.49
C THR A 22 16.35 -29.05 -14.24
N GLY A 23 16.90 -28.51 -15.33
CA GLY A 23 17.65 -27.26 -15.31
C GLY A 23 16.67 -26.16 -14.91
N PHE A 24 16.26 -26.14 -13.64
CA PHE A 24 15.60 -25.01 -13.04
C PHE A 24 16.63 -23.89 -13.10
N SER A 25 16.34 -22.86 -13.89
CA SER A 25 17.07 -21.61 -13.82
C SER A 25 17.01 -21.17 -12.36
N GLN A 26 18.12 -21.30 -11.63
CA GLN A 26 18.19 -20.86 -10.25
C GLN A 26 18.04 -19.34 -10.28
N ILE A 27 16.96 -18.84 -9.67
CA ILE A 27 16.78 -17.42 -9.45
C ILE A 27 17.93 -17.00 -8.54
N THR A 28 18.84 -16.20 -9.07
CA THR A 28 19.94 -15.65 -8.29
C THR A 28 19.48 -14.28 -7.78
N ILE A 29 19.29 -14.17 -6.47
CA ILE A 29 19.06 -12.87 -5.85
C ILE A 29 20.40 -12.13 -5.91
N THR A 30 20.47 -11.11 -6.76
CA THR A 30 21.71 -10.34 -6.98
C THR A 30 21.82 -9.12 -6.09
N ASN A 31 20.73 -8.72 -5.43
CA ASN A 31 20.68 -7.58 -4.53
C ASN A 31 19.92 -7.93 -3.26
N THR A 32 20.63 -7.95 -2.14
CA THR A 32 20.07 -8.24 -0.80
C THR A 32 20.18 -7.04 0.14
N THR A 33 20.85 -5.97 -0.27
CA THR A 33 21.20 -4.82 0.59
C THR A 33 20.40 -3.56 0.26
N ASP A 34 19.66 -3.55 -0.85
CA ASP A 34 18.86 -2.39 -1.29
C ASP A 34 17.37 -2.72 -1.18
N TYR A 35 16.77 -2.37 -0.04
CA TYR A 35 15.32 -2.37 0.11
C TYR A 35 14.76 -1.02 -0.30
N ARG A 36 13.89 -1.00 -1.31
CA ARG A 36 13.22 0.21 -1.81
C ARG A 36 11.76 0.22 -1.39
N THR A 37 11.41 1.13 -0.48
CA THR A 37 10.10 1.16 0.17
C THR A 37 8.95 1.22 -0.82
N MET A 38 8.98 2.16 -1.78
CA MET A 38 7.92 2.30 -2.78
C MET A 38 7.72 1.02 -3.61
N GLU A 39 8.80 0.42 -4.12
CA GLU A 39 8.72 -0.74 -5.01
C GLU A 39 8.25 -1.99 -4.26
N GLN A 40 8.75 -2.21 -3.05
CA GLN A 40 8.41 -3.36 -2.22
C GLN A 40 6.98 -3.25 -1.65
N MET A 41 6.56 -2.04 -1.26
CA MET A 41 5.19 -1.80 -0.81
C MET A 41 4.18 -1.87 -1.94
N LEU A 42 4.47 -1.29 -3.11
CA LEU A 42 3.61 -1.43 -4.28
C LEU A 42 3.39 -2.91 -4.59
N LEU A 43 4.46 -3.70 -4.64
CA LEU A 43 4.34 -5.13 -4.83
C LEU A 43 3.48 -5.80 -3.75
N ALA A 44 3.73 -5.49 -2.48
CA ALA A 44 2.97 -6.07 -1.38
C ALA A 44 1.49 -5.70 -1.44
N ASN A 45 1.15 -4.54 -2.00
CA ASN A 45 -0.21 -4.10 -2.25
C ASN A 45 -0.82 -4.88 -3.42
N GLU A 46 -0.10 -5.00 -4.54
CA GLU A 46 -0.57 -5.79 -5.70
C GLU A 46 -0.81 -7.25 -5.32
N ILE A 47 0.08 -7.87 -4.55
CA ILE A 47 -0.08 -9.27 -4.09
C ILE A 47 -1.27 -9.42 -3.16
N ASN A 48 -1.55 -8.42 -2.33
CA ASN A 48 -2.71 -8.43 -1.46
C ASN A 48 -4.00 -8.34 -2.28
N GLU A 49 -4.11 -7.36 -3.19
CA GLU A 49 -5.30 -7.17 -4.02
C GLU A 49 -5.53 -8.33 -5.00
N SER A 50 -4.46 -8.98 -5.46
CA SER A 50 -4.53 -10.16 -6.34
C SER A 50 -4.47 -11.50 -5.61
N GLY A 51 -4.45 -11.49 -4.28
CA GLY A 51 -4.36 -12.67 -3.41
C GLY A 51 -5.73 -13.10 -2.91
N GLU A 52 -5.95 -13.03 -1.59
CA GLU A 52 -7.17 -13.50 -0.91
C GLU A 52 -8.46 -12.92 -1.49
N PRO A 53 -8.61 -11.59 -1.68
CA PRO A 53 -9.86 -11.03 -2.18
C PRO A 53 -10.20 -11.55 -3.58
N TRP A 54 -9.17 -11.81 -4.40
CA TRP A 54 -9.36 -12.38 -5.73
C TRP A 54 -9.71 -13.87 -5.67
N ALA A 55 -9.10 -14.63 -4.75
CA ALA A 55 -9.43 -16.04 -4.57
C ALA A 55 -10.88 -16.24 -4.12
N GLU A 56 -11.34 -15.43 -3.16
CA GLU A 56 -12.73 -15.43 -2.70
C GLU A 56 -13.69 -15.02 -3.82
N ALA A 57 -13.32 -14.02 -4.63
CA ALA A 57 -14.10 -13.63 -5.82
C ALA A 57 -14.19 -14.75 -6.88
N LEU A 58 -13.23 -15.68 -6.90
CA LEU A 58 -13.29 -16.90 -7.72
C LEU A 58 -14.14 -18.03 -7.09
N GLY A 59 -14.62 -17.84 -5.86
CA GLY A 59 -15.43 -18.81 -5.11
C GLY A 59 -14.60 -19.80 -4.28
N TYR A 60 -13.33 -19.51 -4.02
CA TYR A 60 -12.56 -20.30 -3.06
C TYR A 60 -13.00 -19.97 -1.63
N ASN A 61 -13.14 -21.02 -0.81
CA ASN A 61 -13.26 -20.89 0.63
C ASN A 61 -11.85 -20.95 1.24
N LEU A 62 -11.37 -19.82 1.75
CA LEU A 62 -10.02 -19.73 2.31
C LEU A 62 -9.90 -20.35 3.70
N ASP A 63 -11.02 -20.52 4.41
CA ASP A 63 -11.08 -21.19 5.72
C ASP A 63 -10.69 -22.67 5.66
N ASP A 64 -10.78 -23.27 4.46
CA ASP A 64 -10.38 -24.66 4.24
C ASP A 64 -8.86 -24.83 4.09
N LEU A 65 -8.10 -23.73 4.07
CA LEU A 65 -6.65 -23.76 3.87
C LEU A 65 -5.92 -24.08 5.18
N ASP A 66 -5.03 -25.06 5.12
CA ASP A 66 -4.08 -25.35 6.18
C ASP A 66 -2.67 -24.91 5.74
N PRO A 67 -2.03 -23.92 6.41
CA PRO A 67 -0.70 -23.46 6.07
C PRO A 67 0.36 -24.57 6.15
N MET A 68 0.12 -25.62 6.94
CA MET A 68 0.99 -26.79 7.10
C MET A 68 0.78 -27.86 6.04
N VAL A 69 -0.24 -27.73 5.19
CA VAL A 69 -0.55 -28.68 4.11
C VAL A 69 -0.48 -27.97 2.76
N PRO A 70 0.73 -27.87 2.15
CA PRO A 70 0.92 -27.11 0.92
C PRO A 70 0.07 -27.62 -0.24
N ASN A 71 -0.58 -26.69 -0.95
CA ASN A 71 -1.40 -26.95 -2.16
C ASN A 71 -2.68 -27.76 -1.93
N GLN A 72 -3.32 -27.61 -0.77
CA GLN A 72 -4.68 -28.11 -0.54
C GLN A 72 -5.65 -26.93 -0.38
N PRO A 73 -6.90 -27.02 -0.90
CA PRO A 73 -7.41 -28.11 -1.76
C PRO A 73 -6.74 -28.13 -3.15
N ASP A 74 -6.15 -27.01 -3.56
CA ASP A 74 -5.29 -26.94 -4.72
C ASP A 74 -4.22 -25.88 -4.53
N SER A 75 -3.37 -25.71 -5.52
CA SER A 75 -2.26 -24.77 -5.45
C SER A 75 -2.63 -23.30 -5.62
N ILE A 76 -3.68 -22.99 -6.39
CA ILE A 76 -4.11 -21.59 -6.56
C ILE A 76 -4.55 -21.09 -5.20
N SER A 77 -5.54 -21.75 -4.61
CA SER A 77 -6.13 -21.38 -3.34
C SER A 77 -5.06 -21.28 -2.24
N TYR A 78 -4.18 -22.27 -2.11
CA TYR A 78 -3.05 -22.20 -1.16
C TYR A 78 -2.12 -21.00 -1.41
N THR A 79 -1.88 -20.64 -2.67
CA THR A 79 -1.04 -19.46 -2.93
C THR A 79 -1.74 -18.18 -2.55
N LEU A 80 -2.90 -17.97 -3.15
CA LEU A 80 -3.59 -16.70 -3.11
C LEU A 80 -4.06 -16.44 -1.69
N GLY A 81 -4.47 -17.51 -1.00
CA GLY A 81 -4.71 -17.59 0.44
C GLY A 81 -3.43 -17.38 1.24
N ILE A 82 -2.62 -18.43 1.41
CA ILE A 82 -1.55 -18.43 2.41
C ILE A 82 -0.31 -17.66 1.97
N GLU A 83 0.25 -17.95 0.80
CA GLU A 83 1.58 -17.44 0.44
C GLU A 83 1.60 -15.95 0.13
N ALA A 84 0.58 -15.49 -0.61
CA ALA A 84 0.39 -14.10 -0.94
C ALA A 84 0.15 -13.29 0.33
N TYR A 85 -0.72 -13.78 1.21
CA TYR A 85 -0.98 -13.19 2.53
C TYR A 85 0.30 -13.07 3.37
N GLU A 86 1.07 -14.14 3.54
CA GLU A 86 2.28 -14.12 4.37
C GLU A 86 3.34 -13.17 3.83
N TYR A 87 3.54 -13.12 2.51
CA TYR A 87 4.45 -12.15 1.90
C TYR A 87 3.99 -10.70 2.13
N SER A 88 2.69 -10.47 1.89
CA SER A 88 1.99 -9.21 2.11
C SER A 88 2.14 -8.73 3.57
N ARG A 89 1.89 -9.63 4.53
CA ARG A 89 1.99 -9.40 5.98
C ARG A 89 3.41 -9.13 6.44
N TYR A 90 4.37 -9.86 5.89
CA TYR A 90 5.79 -9.67 6.22
C TYR A 90 6.22 -8.23 5.95
N GLN A 91 5.82 -7.64 4.82
CA GLN A 91 6.17 -6.27 4.46
C GLN A 91 5.53 -5.25 5.40
N LEU A 92 4.26 -5.45 5.76
CA LEU A 92 3.57 -4.64 6.77
C LEU A 92 4.36 -4.64 8.09
N GLY A 93 4.53 -5.80 8.71
CA GLY A 93 5.20 -5.88 10.01
C GLY A 93 6.63 -5.36 9.96
N THR A 94 7.37 -5.70 8.91
CA THR A 94 8.79 -5.31 8.78
C THR A 94 8.96 -3.81 8.62
N VAL A 95 8.28 -3.19 7.65
CA VAL A 95 8.47 -1.75 7.43
C VAL A 95 7.80 -0.96 8.52
N ILE A 96 6.54 -1.22 8.82
CA ILE A 96 5.68 -0.31 9.58
C ILE A 96 5.99 -0.31 11.07
N SER A 97 6.29 -1.47 11.68
CA SER A 97 6.40 -1.57 13.14
C SER A 97 7.72 -2.14 13.66
N ARG A 98 8.64 -2.61 12.80
CA ARG A 98 9.85 -3.34 13.22
C ARG A 98 11.18 -2.75 12.76
N SER A 99 11.32 -2.41 11.49
CA SER A 99 12.61 -2.02 10.88
C SER A 99 13.13 -0.67 11.37
N GLY A 100 12.21 0.25 11.63
CA GLY A 100 12.50 1.65 11.90
C GLY A 100 12.88 2.48 10.69
N ILE A 101 12.52 2.06 9.47
CA ILE A 101 12.77 2.81 8.22
C ILE A 101 11.86 4.06 8.08
N GLY A 102 11.78 4.90 9.10
CA GLY A 102 10.97 6.10 9.06
C GLY A 102 11.02 6.95 10.34
N LEU A 103 10.27 8.05 10.33
CA LEU A 103 10.06 8.92 11.48
C LEU A 103 9.09 8.27 12.48
N HIS A 104 9.49 8.21 13.75
CA HIS A 104 8.77 7.51 14.80
C HIS A 104 7.54 8.27 15.31
N MET A 105 6.46 7.56 15.63
CA MET A 105 5.16 8.11 16.07
C MET A 105 5.22 9.00 17.33
N MET A 106 6.22 8.81 18.19
CA MET A 106 6.48 9.71 19.34
C MET A 106 6.55 11.19 18.91
N TRP A 107 7.11 11.47 17.72
CA TRP A 107 7.25 12.84 17.21
C TRP A 107 6.20 13.20 16.15
N SER A 108 5.09 12.48 16.12
CA SER A 108 4.03 12.68 15.13
C SER A 108 3.14 13.88 15.46
N PRO A 109 2.43 14.47 14.46
CA PRO A 109 1.63 15.67 14.65
C PRO A 109 0.62 15.60 15.81
N ILE A 110 -0.15 14.52 15.92
CA ILE A 110 -1.17 14.35 16.96
C ILE A 110 -0.50 14.21 18.33
N ILE A 111 0.54 13.38 18.45
CA ILE A 111 1.25 13.18 19.72
C ILE A 111 1.85 14.49 20.20
N MET A 112 2.50 15.26 19.31
CA MET A 112 3.05 16.57 19.65
C MET A 112 1.96 17.57 20.07
N GLN A 113 0.81 17.57 19.39
CA GLN A 113 -0.32 18.42 19.75
C GLN A 113 -0.88 18.06 21.13
N MET A 114 -1.15 16.78 21.38
CA MET A 114 -1.64 16.30 22.66
C MET A 114 -0.63 16.57 23.79
N ALA A 115 0.67 16.36 23.55
CA ALA A 115 1.74 16.68 24.50
C ALA A 115 1.80 18.17 24.86
N SER A 116 1.51 19.07 23.90
CA SER A 116 1.45 20.51 24.17
C SER A 116 0.27 20.90 25.08
N MET A 117 -0.78 20.09 25.11
CA MET A 117 -1.98 20.27 25.94
C MET A 117 -1.92 19.47 27.24
N ALA A 118 -0.93 18.57 27.38
CA ALA A 118 -0.80 17.69 28.52
C ALA A 118 -0.29 18.42 29.78
N PRO A 119 -0.76 18.04 30.99
CA PRO A 119 -0.27 18.59 32.25
C PRO A 119 1.25 18.48 32.39
N GLU A 120 1.88 19.38 33.16
CA GLU A 120 3.33 19.32 33.46
C GLU A 120 3.75 18.04 34.18
N ALA A 121 2.80 17.33 34.81
CA ALA A 121 3.07 16.07 35.49
C ALA A 121 3.40 14.90 34.55
N MET A 122 3.05 15.01 33.25
CA MET A 122 3.60 14.17 32.19
C MET A 122 5.01 14.69 31.89
N ASP A 123 6.01 13.88 32.15
CA ASP A 123 7.45 14.22 32.00
C ASP A 123 8.28 13.03 31.52
N GLY A 124 7.62 12.00 30.99
CA GLY A 124 8.25 10.79 30.47
C GLY A 124 8.38 9.69 31.50
N LYS A 125 7.45 9.64 32.47
CA LYS A 125 7.44 8.68 33.58
C LYS A 125 7.13 7.26 33.13
N PHE A 126 6.59 7.07 31.93
CA PHE A 126 6.33 5.75 31.38
C PHE A 126 7.56 5.10 30.74
N THR A 127 8.73 5.73 30.83
CA THR A 127 10.04 5.09 30.59
C THR A 127 10.73 4.70 31.91
N PRO A 128 11.67 3.73 31.92
CA PRO A 128 12.37 3.31 33.15
C PRO A 128 13.06 4.45 33.93
N SER A 129 13.33 5.57 33.27
CA SER A 129 13.82 6.80 33.85
C SER A 129 13.15 7.99 33.15
N SER A 130 12.51 8.89 33.90
CA SER A 130 11.91 10.13 33.35
C SER A 130 12.89 10.82 32.39
N ASN A 131 12.42 11.06 31.17
CA ASN A 131 13.25 11.55 30.07
C ASN A 131 12.95 13.01 29.72
N GLY A 132 11.98 13.65 30.39
CA GLY A 132 11.63 15.04 30.24
C GLY A 132 10.79 15.37 29.00
N TYR A 133 10.35 14.37 28.24
CA TYR A 133 9.43 14.54 27.12
C TYR A 133 8.02 14.18 27.55
N LYS A 134 7.01 14.88 27.02
CA LYS A 134 5.59 14.55 27.26
C LYS A 134 5.08 13.56 26.21
N GLU A 135 5.74 13.58 25.05
CA GLU A 135 5.38 12.85 23.86
C GLU A 135 5.42 11.33 24.04
N ASP A 136 6.32 10.80 24.89
CA ASP A 136 6.35 9.37 25.21
C ASP A 136 5.16 8.97 26.08
N ASP A 137 4.83 9.76 27.12
CA ASP A 137 3.71 9.50 28.00
C ASP A 137 2.39 9.54 27.21
N VAL A 138 2.25 10.51 26.30
CA VAL A 138 1.11 10.63 25.39
C VAL A 138 1.04 9.46 24.41
N LEU A 139 2.17 9.04 23.83
CA LEU A 139 2.20 7.88 22.94
C LEU A 139 1.79 6.60 23.68
N VAL A 140 2.31 6.38 24.89
CA VAL A 140 1.93 5.24 25.73
C VAL A 140 0.45 5.30 26.07
N GLY A 141 -0.08 6.47 26.45
CA GLY A 141 -1.50 6.66 26.71
C GLY A 141 -2.37 6.30 25.51
N MET A 142 -2.00 6.77 24.31
CA MET A 142 -2.69 6.42 23.07
C MET A 142 -2.64 4.90 22.83
N ILE A 143 -1.46 4.28 22.88
CA ILE A 143 -1.30 2.83 22.67
C ILE A 143 -2.15 2.02 23.68
N MET A 144 -2.20 2.44 24.94
CA MET A 144 -3.02 1.80 25.97
C MET A 144 -4.52 1.97 25.72
N GLN A 145 -4.96 3.11 25.18
CA GLN A 145 -6.35 3.31 24.76
C GLN A 145 -6.72 2.37 23.61
N LEU A 146 -5.88 2.26 22.58
CA LEU A 146 -6.13 1.34 21.46
C LEU A 146 -6.15 -0.12 21.93
N GLY A 147 -5.23 -0.49 22.84
CA GLY A 147 -5.21 -1.82 23.46
C GLY A 147 -6.47 -2.10 24.28
N ARG A 148 -7.01 -1.10 25.00
CA ARG A 148 -8.27 -1.24 25.72
C ARG A 148 -9.46 -1.46 24.78
N ALA A 149 -9.52 -0.72 23.66
CA ALA A 149 -10.61 -0.82 22.69
C ALA A 149 -10.66 -2.17 21.97
N ALA A 150 -9.53 -2.87 21.87
CA ALA A 150 -9.39 -4.20 21.28
C ALA A 150 -9.09 -5.31 22.29
N HIS A 151 -9.23 -5.05 23.59
CA HIS A 151 -8.91 -6.03 24.66
C HIS A 151 -7.52 -6.69 24.55
N PHE A 152 -6.52 -5.98 24.01
CA PHE A 152 -5.21 -6.51 23.70
C PHE A 152 -4.08 -5.85 24.50
N LYS A 153 -3.06 -6.63 24.80
CA LYS A 153 -1.83 -6.14 25.42
C LYS A 153 -0.80 -5.76 24.37
N PRO A 154 -0.34 -4.49 24.31
CA PRO A 154 0.63 -4.05 23.32
C PRO A 154 1.92 -4.88 23.27
N PHE A 155 2.46 -5.05 22.07
CA PHE A 155 3.78 -5.64 21.84
C PHE A 155 4.90 -4.82 22.52
N LYS A 156 5.99 -5.49 22.90
CA LYS A 156 7.16 -4.81 23.49
C LYS A 156 8.06 -4.25 22.40
N ASN A 157 8.60 -3.07 22.68
CA ASN A 157 9.55 -2.37 21.82
C ASN A 157 9.11 -2.31 20.34
N PRO A 158 7.88 -1.89 20.00
CA PRO A 158 7.54 -1.61 18.60
C PRO A 158 8.26 -0.35 18.12
N TRP A 159 8.30 -0.14 16.80
CA TRP A 159 8.73 1.11 16.18
C TRP A 159 7.62 1.63 15.27
N PRO A 160 6.50 2.11 15.82
CA PRO A 160 5.44 2.69 15.02
C PRO A 160 5.93 3.98 14.35
N GLN A 161 5.55 4.19 13.09
CA GLN A 161 6.10 5.28 12.27
C GLN A 161 5.06 5.94 11.37
N PHE A 162 5.26 7.22 11.06
CA PHE A 162 4.32 8.02 10.24
C PHE A 162 4.92 8.56 8.94
N ALA A 163 6.21 8.36 8.68
CA ALA A 163 6.84 8.81 7.44
C ALA A 163 8.02 7.91 7.07
N GLU A 164 7.80 7.00 6.12
CA GLU A 164 8.79 6.03 5.67
C GLU A 164 9.87 6.66 4.79
N PHE A 165 11.13 6.28 5.02
CA PHE A 165 12.23 6.62 4.15
C PHE A 165 12.19 5.80 2.85
N ILE A 166 12.76 6.34 1.79
CA ILE A 166 12.72 5.71 0.46
C ILE A 166 13.50 4.39 0.38
N GLN A 167 14.52 4.19 1.23
CA GLN A 167 15.45 3.06 1.10
C GLN A 167 16.21 2.73 2.39
N GLY A 168 16.55 1.44 2.58
CA GLY A 168 17.44 0.95 3.63
C GLY A 168 18.04 -0.44 3.35
N ASP A 169 18.91 -0.90 4.26
CA ASP A 169 19.47 -2.27 4.23
C ASP A 169 18.66 -3.18 5.16
N PRO A 170 18.02 -4.24 4.64
CA PRO A 170 17.14 -5.09 5.44
C PRO A 170 17.87 -6.09 6.34
N HIS A 171 19.20 -6.20 6.26
CA HIS A 171 19.95 -7.09 7.15
C HIS A 171 19.98 -6.57 8.58
N LEU A 172 19.65 -7.45 9.52
CA LEU A 172 19.70 -7.14 10.94
C LEU A 172 21.17 -7.08 11.40
N PRO A 173 21.63 -5.99 12.04
CA PRO A 173 22.99 -5.91 12.58
C PRO A 173 23.15 -6.65 13.91
N GLN A 174 22.11 -7.35 14.37
CA GLN A 174 22.08 -8.12 15.63
C GLN A 174 21.41 -9.48 15.42
N ASP A 175 21.70 -10.42 16.34
CA ASP A 175 20.99 -11.70 16.41
C ASP A 175 19.52 -11.51 16.82
N ILE A 176 18.65 -12.38 16.33
CA ILE A 176 17.21 -12.39 16.62
C ILE A 176 16.99 -13.04 17.99
N ALA A 177 16.33 -12.33 18.92
CA ALA A 177 15.97 -12.87 20.22
C ALA A 177 14.90 -13.96 20.11
N SER A 178 14.87 -14.92 21.02
CA SER A 178 13.90 -16.03 21.00
C SER A 178 12.45 -15.59 21.22
N ASP A 179 12.22 -14.42 21.83
CA ASP A 179 10.91 -13.84 22.12
C ASP A 179 10.48 -12.79 21.08
N PHE A 180 11.10 -12.78 19.88
CA PHE A 180 10.85 -11.80 18.81
C PHE A 180 9.39 -11.66 18.37
N ALA A 181 8.55 -12.67 18.64
CA ALA A 181 7.12 -12.63 18.35
C ALA A 181 6.37 -11.62 19.24
N THR A 182 6.90 -11.30 20.41
CA THR A 182 6.29 -10.37 21.38
C THR A 182 7.17 -9.18 21.75
N ASP A 183 8.46 -9.24 21.44
CA ASP A 183 9.43 -8.15 21.62
C ASP A 183 10.20 -7.86 20.32
N PHE A 184 9.95 -6.70 19.71
CA PHE A 184 10.52 -6.37 18.41
C PHE A 184 11.91 -5.71 18.49
N LYS A 185 12.54 -5.65 19.67
CA LYS A 185 13.83 -4.97 19.87
C LYS A 185 14.93 -5.43 18.92
N THR A 186 15.02 -6.73 18.62
CA THR A 186 16.06 -7.29 17.75
C THR A 186 15.70 -7.26 16.26
N LEU A 187 14.56 -6.69 15.87
CA LEU A 187 14.08 -6.65 14.47
C LEU A 187 14.40 -5.32 13.77
N ARG A 188 15.26 -4.48 14.37
CA ARG A 188 15.65 -3.17 13.83
C ARG A 188 16.68 -3.30 12.73
N TRP A 189 16.49 -2.54 11.66
CA TRP A 189 17.50 -2.40 10.61
C TRP A 189 18.59 -1.42 11.05
N ASP A 190 19.74 -1.49 10.40
CA ASP A 190 20.82 -0.53 10.64
C ASP A 190 20.43 0.86 10.11
N ARG A 191 20.07 1.76 11.04
CA ARG A 191 19.67 3.14 10.70
C ARG A 191 20.77 3.94 9.99
N SER A 192 22.04 3.57 10.14
CA SER A 192 23.15 4.22 9.43
C SER A 192 23.19 3.90 7.94
N LYS A 193 22.50 2.82 7.52
CA LYS A 193 22.38 2.38 6.13
C LYS A 193 21.06 2.79 5.47
N MET A 194 20.28 3.65 6.11
CA MET A 194 19.04 4.19 5.54
C MET A 194 19.30 5.46 4.74
N VAL A 195 18.64 5.58 3.58
CA VAL A 195 18.61 6.83 2.83
C VAL A 195 17.49 7.68 3.43
N LYS A 196 17.85 8.58 4.35
CA LYS A 196 16.91 9.45 5.09
C LYS A 196 16.33 10.55 4.18
N THR A 197 15.49 10.12 3.26
CA THR A 197 14.78 10.95 2.29
C THR A 197 13.34 10.48 2.25
N LEU A 198 12.41 11.43 2.24
CA LEU A 198 10.98 11.17 2.07
C LEU A 198 10.57 11.46 0.62
N ASN A 199 9.61 10.68 0.15
CA ASN A 199 8.80 11.00 -1.03
C ASN A 199 7.39 10.44 -0.88
N LEU A 200 6.45 10.98 -1.65
CA LEU A 200 5.06 10.52 -1.59
C LEU A 200 4.88 9.13 -2.20
N GLY A 201 5.77 8.66 -3.08
CA GLY A 201 5.73 7.30 -3.59
C GLY A 201 5.90 6.24 -2.49
N ALA A 202 6.95 6.36 -1.66
CA ALA A 202 7.22 5.45 -0.56
C ALA A 202 6.15 5.56 0.53
N MET A 203 5.85 6.79 0.98
CA MET A 203 4.85 7.01 2.02
C MET A 203 3.45 6.61 1.55
N GLY A 204 3.11 6.84 0.28
CA GLY A 204 1.81 6.55 -0.31
C GLY A 204 1.58 5.05 -0.49
N GLN A 205 2.60 4.30 -0.93
CA GLN A 205 2.49 2.84 -1.00
C GLN A 205 2.46 2.20 0.39
N ALA A 206 3.19 2.76 1.37
CA ALA A 206 3.06 2.35 2.76
C ALA A 206 1.68 2.69 3.35
N LEU A 207 1.11 3.85 2.99
CA LEU A 207 -0.25 4.25 3.39
C LEU A 207 -1.30 3.31 2.81
N MET A 208 -1.20 2.97 1.52
CA MET A 208 -2.07 1.97 0.90
C MET A 208 -1.93 0.61 1.60
N LYS A 209 -0.71 0.24 2.00
CA LYS A 209 -0.50 -1.00 2.75
C LYS A 209 -1.17 -0.99 4.12
N GLN A 210 -1.04 0.12 4.85
CA GLN A 210 -1.70 0.31 6.14
C GLN A 210 -3.23 0.23 5.98
N TYR A 211 -3.80 0.83 4.92
CA TYR A 211 -5.22 0.70 4.63
C TYR A 211 -5.65 -0.74 4.39
N LEU A 212 -4.95 -1.46 3.50
CA LEU A 212 -5.34 -2.81 3.10
C LEU A 212 -5.44 -3.76 4.30
N TRP A 213 -4.63 -3.53 5.32
CA TRP A 213 -4.63 -4.30 6.56
C TRP A 213 -5.57 -3.72 7.61
N ALA A 214 -5.67 -2.40 7.72
CA ALA A 214 -6.59 -1.78 8.66
C ALA A 214 -8.06 -2.08 8.31
N GLN A 215 -8.43 -2.11 7.03
CA GLN A 215 -9.80 -2.46 6.62
C GLN A 215 -10.15 -3.89 7.03
N ASP A 216 -9.24 -4.83 6.78
CA ASP A 216 -9.42 -6.24 7.08
C ASP A 216 -9.55 -6.45 8.60
N MET A 217 -8.59 -5.90 9.35
CA MET A 217 -8.52 -6.04 10.80
C MET A 217 -9.64 -5.33 11.57
N LEU A 218 -10.24 -4.27 11.01
CA LEU A 218 -11.28 -3.47 11.66
C LEU A 218 -12.68 -3.71 11.08
N GLY A 219 -12.82 -4.66 10.14
CA GLY A 219 -14.07 -4.93 9.42
C GLY A 219 -15.10 -5.74 10.22
N SER A 220 -14.77 -6.16 11.44
CA SER A 220 -15.67 -6.90 12.33
C SER A 220 -15.46 -6.51 13.80
N PHE A 221 -16.23 -7.14 14.70
CA PHE A 221 -16.05 -7.05 16.15
C PHE A 221 -15.75 -8.42 16.75
N HIS A 222 -15.29 -8.44 18.00
CA HIS A 222 -15.11 -9.66 18.78
C HIS A 222 -15.56 -9.50 20.24
N ASP A 223 -15.80 -10.62 20.92
CA ASP A 223 -16.06 -10.67 22.37
C ASP A 223 -14.79 -10.96 23.18
N GLU A 224 -14.87 -10.99 24.52
CA GLU A 224 -13.70 -11.29 25.38
C GLU A 224 -13.04 -12.66 25.13
N ASN A 225 -13.75 -13.58 24.47
CA ASN A 225 -13.28 -14.92 24.14
C ASN A 225 -12.73 -15.02 22.70
N GLU A 226 -12.52 -13.88 22.04
CA GLU A 226 -12.09 -13.79 20.63
C GLU A 226 -13.08 -14.44 19.65
N SER A 227 -14.36 -14.52 20.02
CA SER A 227 -15.41 -14.95 19.09
C SER A 227 -15.93 -13.76 18.31
N GLU A 228 -16.11 -13.94 17.00
CA GLU A 228 -16.65 -12.90 16.12
C GLU A 228 -18.04 -12.43 16.58
N VAL A 229 -18.24 -11.11 16.56
CA VAL A 229 -19.51 -10.45 16.79
C VAL A 229 -19.89 -9.68 15.52
N VAL A 230 -20.93 -10.14 14.83
CA VAL A 230 -21.35 -9.59 13.54
C VAL A 230 -21.81 -8.13 13.67
N PRO A 231 -21.26 -7.20 12.87
CA PRO A 231 -21.72 -5.82 12.81
C PRO A 231 -23.07 -5.68 12.10
N ASP A 232 -24.17 -5.78 12.87
CA ASP A 232 -25.55 -5.74 12.35
C ASP A 232 -26.25 -4.38 12.56
N GLY A 233 -25.53 -3.39 13.10
CA GLY A 233 -26.05 -2.07 13.46
C GLY A 233 -26.76 -2.02 14.82
N VAL A 234 -26.84 -3.15 15.52
CA VAL A 234 -27.33 -3.26 16.91
C VAL A 234 -26.18 -3.59 17.85
N SER A 235 -25.34 -4.54 17.47
CA SER A 235 -24.12 -4.92 18.19
C SER A 235 -23.08 -3.82 18.03
N THR A 236 -22.60 -3.27 19.15
CA THR A 236 -21.64 -2.17 19.15
C THR A 236 -20.73 -2.23 20.37
N PRO A 237 -19.45 -1.86 20.23
CA PRO A 237 -18.54 -1.67 21.36
C PRO A 237 -18.90 -0.43 22.20
N ASP A 238 -19.84 0.40 21.75
CA ASP A 238 -20.14 1.69 22.37
C ASP A 238 -21.34 1.65 23.32
N SER A 239 -21.26 2.45 24.37
CA SER A 239 -22.40 2.78 25.22
C SER A 239 -23.45 3.59 24.44
N THR A 240 -24.64 3.76 25.04
CA THR A 240 -25.72 4.61 24.49
C THR A 240 -25.34 6.08 24.25
N ASN A 241 -24.21 6.53 24.79
CA ASN A 241 -23.67 7.88 24.56
C ASN A 241 -22.65 7.95 23.41
N GLY A 242 -22.44 6.87 22.65
CA GLY A 242 -21.49 6.81 21.53
C GLY A 242 -20.03 6.87 22.01
N LYS A 243 -19.72 6.09 23.04
CA LYS A 243 -18.39 6.00 23.64
C LYS A 243 -18.08 4.56 23.94
N PHE A 244 -16.87 4.11 23.61
CA PHE A 244 -16.40 2.77 23.90
C PHE A 244 -16.68 2.36 25.36
N ASP A 245 -17.38 1.24 25.51
CA ASP A 245 -17.78 0.67 26.79
C ASP A 245 -17.31 -0.79 26.91
N PRO A 246 -16.23 -1.05 27.67
CA PRO A 246 -15.72 -2.41 27.83
C PRO A 246 -16.70 -3.33 28.57
N SER A 247 -17.76 -2.80 29.20
CA SER A 247 -18.79 -3.63 29.85
C SER A 247 -19.79 -4.24 28.85
N ASN A 248 -19.78 -3.80 27.59
CA ASN A 248 -20.60 -4.39 26.54
C ASN A 248 -20.11 -5.77 26.08
N ASN A 249 -18.89 -6.18 26.47
CA ASN A 249 -18.24 -7.40 25.97
C ASN A 249 -18.16 -7.46 24.43
N ILE A 250 -18.01 -6.30 23.79
CA ILE A 250 -17.81 -6.15 22.36
C ILE A 250 -16.62 -5.21 22.16
N PHE A 251 -15.67 -5.63 21.35
CA PHE A 251 -14.41 -4.95 21.11
C PHE A 251 -14.20 -4.73 19.61
N ILE A 252 -13.40 -3.72 19.28
CA ILE A 252 -13.12 -3.36 17.88
C ILE A 252 -12.16 -4.39 17.26
N GLY A 253 -12.49 -4.90 16.07
CA GLY A 253 -11.66 -5.77 15.25
C GLY A 253 -12.10 -7.23 15.22
N GLY A 254 -11.55 -8.02 14.29
CA GLY A 254 -11.89 -9.45 14.14
C GLY A 254 -11.41 -10.34 15.29
N ASP A 255 -10.29 -9.98 15.92
CA ASP A 255 -9.81 -10.54 17.18
C ASP A 255 -9.05 -9.47 17.99
N ASN A 256 -8.53 -9.84 19.17
CA ASN A 256 -7.81 -8.91 20.02
C ASN A 256 -6.59 -8.29 19.30
N ALA A 257 -5.80 -9.10 18.60
CA ALA A 257 -4.56 -8.66 17.95
C ALA A 257 -4.84 -7.81 16.71
N ASP A 258 -5.80 -8.22 15.89
CA ASP A 258 -6.24 -7.52 14.68
C ASP A 258 -6.83 -6.17 15.04
N GLY A 259 -7.74 -6.13 16.03
CA GLY A 259 -8.30 -4.89 16.55
C GLY A 259 -7.24 -3.88 16.98
N PHE A 260 -6.22 -4.35 17.69
CA PHE A 260 -5.12 -3.49 18.13
C PHE A 260 -4.23 -3.03 16.98
N ILE A 261 -3.82 -3.95 16.10
CA ILE A 261 -2.92 -3.62 14.98
C ILE A 261 -3.64 -2.69 13.99
N GLY A 262 -4.87 -2.99 13.60
CA GLY A 262 -5.66 -2.15 12.68
C GLY A 262 -5.82 -0.72 13.19
N GLN A 263 -6.05 -0.55 14.49
CA GLN A 263 -6.07 0.76 15.15
C GLN A 263 -4.70 1.46 15.10
N VAL A 264 -3.60 0.76 15.39
CA VAL A 264 -2.24 1.34 15.30
C VAL A 264 -1.93 1.81 13.88
N LEU A 265 -2.22 0.98 12.86
CA LEU A 265 -2.03 1.32 11.44
C LEU A 265 -2.85 2.55 11.05
N THR A 266 -4.07 2.66 11.57
CA THR A 266 -4.94 3.82 11.37
C THR A 266 -4.36 5.08 12.01
N ALA A 267 -3.87 5.00 13.25
CA ALA A 267 -3.25 6.13 13.94
C ALA A 267 -2.00 6.65 13.22
N GLU A 268 -1.15 5.74 12.72
CA GLU A 268 0.01 6.08 11.89
C GLU A 268 -0.40 6.76 10.59
N SER A 269 -1.42 6.22 9.91
CA SER A 269 -1.93 6.75 8.65
C SER A 269 -2.49 8.16 8.79
N ILE A 270 -3.25 8.44 9.85
CA ILE A 270 -3.77 9.78 10.16
C ILE A 270 -2.60 10.75 10.37
N ASN A 271 -1.60 10.36 11.17
CA ASN A 271 -0.43 11.20 11.42
C ASN A 271 0.42 11.44 10.16
N LYS A 272 0.54 10.44 9.29
CA LYS A 272 1.23 10.52 8.00
C LYS A 272 0.59 11.53 7.06
N VAL A 273 -0.73 11.51 6.97
CA VAL A 273 -1.50 12.44 6.12
C VAL A 273 -1.49 13.86 6.71
N LEU A 274 -1.63 13.99 8.04
CA LEU A 274 -1.47 15.28 8.73
C LEU A 274 -0.08 15.87 8.50
N PHE A 275 0.97 15.07 8.66
CA PHE A 275 2.34 15.51 8.44
C PHE A 275 2.53 15.99 7.00
N THR A 276 2.07 15.21 6.03
CA THR A 276 2.14 15.56 4.60
C THR A 276 1.46 16.89 4.32
N ILE A 277 0.20 17.06 4.71
CA ILE A 277 -0.59 18.27 4.42
C ILE A 277 -0.09 19.51 5.18
N ASN A 278 0.41 19.35 6.40
CA ASN A 278 0.83 20.47 7.25
C ASN A 278 2.30 20.88 7.06
N LYS A 279 3.16 19.99 6.55
CA LYS A 279 4.61 20.21 6.54
C LYS A 279 5.28 20.00 5.19
N LEU A 280 4.71 19.21 4.29
CA LEU A 280 5.39 18.78 3.07
C LEU A 280 4.90 19.48 1.80
N ALA A 281 3.91 20.37 1.91
CA ALA A 281 3.43 21.15 0.76
C ALA A 281 4.49 22.19 0.37
N PHE A 282 4.85 22.23 -0.90
CA PHE A 282 5.92 23.06 -1.46
C PHE A 282 5.36 24.07 -2.46
N ASP A 283 5.76 25.33 -2.32
CA ASP A 283 5.31 26.44 -3.17
C ASP A 283 6.31 26.80 -4.29
N GLY A 284 7.35 25.97 -4.49
CA GLY A 284 8.49 26.25 -5.39
C GLY A 284 9.72 26.82 -4.69
N THR A 285 9.54 27.34 -3.48
CA THR A 285 10.58 27.99 -2.66
C THR A 285 10.75 27.31 -1.31
N SER A 286 9.67 27.07 -0.59
CA SER A 286 9.67 26.60 0.81
C SER A 286 8.62 25.52 1.07
N LEU A 287 8.92 24.66 2.05
CA LEU A 287 7.98 23.69 2.58
C LEU A 287 7.05 24.35 3.62
N GLY A 288 5.81 23.89 3.68
CA GLY A 288 4.80 24.38 4.60
C GLY A 288 3.50 23.57 4.52
N GLY A 289 2.41 24.23 4.93
CA GLY A 289 1.08 23.64 4.96
C GLY A 289 0.18 24.08 3.81
N VAL A 290 -0.79 23.24 3.48
CA VAL A 290 -1.91 23.53 2.58
C VAL A 290 -3.22 23.33 3.33
N ASN A 291 -4.13 24.30 3.25
CA ASN A 291 -5.46 24.19 3.85
C ASN A 291 -6.43 23.64 2.79
N PRO A 292 -6.92 22.39 2.90
CA PRO A 292 -7.78 21.79 1.88
C PRO A 292 -9.12 22.52 1.67
N ALA A 293 -9.62 23.23 2.69
CA ALA A 293 -10.89 23.94 2.61
C ALA A 293 -10.83 25.10 1.61
N THR A 294 -9.71 25.83 1.59
CA THR A 294 -9.54 27.04 0.77
C THR A 294 -8.57 26.85 -0.39
N TYR A 295 -8.00 25.65 -0.56
CA TYR A 295 -6.99 25.42 -1.58
C TYR A 295 -7.55 25.46 -3.00
N ASN A 296 -6.88 26.23 -3.86
CA ASN A 296 -7.10 26.31 -5.29
C ASN A 296 -5.74 26.54 -5.99
N PRO A 297 -5.28 25.63 -6.88
CA PRO A 297 -3.98 25.77 -7.54
C PRO A 297 -3.90 27.00 -8.46
N ALA A 298 -5.04 27.55 -8.90
CA ALA A 298 -5.07 28.79 -9.67
C ALA A 298 -4.66 30.03 -8.86
N ASP A 299 -4.81 29.99 -7.52
CA ASP A 299 -4.46 31.09 -6.60
C ASP A 299 -3.02 30.97 -6.06
N GLY A 300 -2.27 29.98 -6.53
CA GLY A 300 -0.93 29.66 -6.06
C GLY A 300 -0.82 28.18 -5.72
N ILE A 301 0.02 27.47 -6.47
CA ILE A 301 0.11 26.01 -6.37
C ILE A 301 1.00 25.58 -5.20
N LYS A 302 0.49 24.64 -4.42
CA LYS A 302 1.20 23.99 -3.32
C LYS A 302 1.18 22.49 -3.57
N TYR A 303 2.33 21.95 -3.98
CA TYR A 303 2.46 20.56 -4.43
C TYR A 303 3.47 19.79 -3.58
N PHE A 304 3.58 18.49 -3.79
CA PHE A 304 4.50 17.67 -3.01
C PHE A 304 5.70 17.26 -3.87
N PRO A 305 6.93 17.67 -3.50
CA PRO A 305 8.13 17.44 -4.30
C PRO A 305 8.60 15.98 -4.23
N HIS A 306 9.38 15.55 -5.21
CA HIS A 306 9.84 14.18 -5.36
C HIS A 306 10.80 13.75 -4.26
N LYS A 307 11.66 14.63 -3.74
CA LYS A 307 12.60 14.26 -2.66
C LYS A 307 12.77 15.35 -1.61
N ILE A 308 12.61 14.95 -0.36
CA ILE A 308 12.86 15.77 0.83
C ILE A 308 13.87 15.03 1.71
N ALA A 309 15.09 15.54 1.80
CA ALA A 309 16.12 15.02 2.69
C ALA A 309 15.81 15.38 4.15
N ILE A 310 16.05 14.43 5.05
CA ILE A 310 15.73 14.53 6.47
C ILE A 310 17.01 14.59 7.30
N THR A 311 17.09 15.60 8.16
CA THR A 311 18.09 15.67 9.23
C THR A 311 17.44 15.26 10.54
N GLU A 312 17.99 14.23 11.18
CA GLU A 312 17.57 13.78 12.51
C GLU A 312 18.42 14.46 13.59
N GLY A 313 17.80 14.84 14.70
CA GLY A 313 18.43 15.43 15.86
C GLY A 313 18.80 14.40 16.92
N ALA A 314 19.78 14.75 17.75
CA ALA A 314 20.13 13.95 18.93
C ALA A 314 19.01 14.00 19.97
N VAL A 315 18.74 12.85 20.60
CA VAL A 315 17.80 12.69 21.71
C VAL A 315 18.50 11.94 22.84
N LEU A 316 17.90 11.89 24.03
CA LEU A 316 18.42 11.08 25.13
C LEU A 316 18.56 9.60 24.70
N THR A 317 19.57 8.92 25.24
CA THR A 317 19.81 7.51 24.96
C THR A 317 18.55 6.69 25.24
N GLY A 318 18.12 5.89 24.26
CA GLY A 318 16.92 5.05 24.36
C GLY A 318 15.67 5.65 23.72
N LEU A 319 15.70 6.93 23.31
CA LEU A 319 14.60 7.55 22.57
C LEU A 319 14.80 7.45 21.05
N PRO A 320 13.70 7.42 20.27
CA PRO A 320 13.77 7.45 18.81
C PRO A 320 14.24 8.83 18.33
N PRO A 321 15.03 8.91 17.24
CA PRO A 321 15.50 10.19 16.71
C PRO A 321 14.37 11.15 16.35
N LYS A 322 14.58 12.44 16.62
CA LYS A 322 13.62 13.51 16.34
C LYS A 322 13.92 14.16 15.00
N LEU A 323 12.90 14.60 14.28
CA LEU A 323 13.08 15.44 13.09
C LEU A 323 13.68 16.80 13.49
N ASN A 324 14.83 17.15 12.91
CA ASN A 324 15.52 18.42 13.15
C ASN A 324 15.52 19.35 11.94
N GLY A 325 15.48 18.81 10.73
CA GLY A 325 15.46 19.62 9.50
C GLY A 325 14.94 18.87 8.29
N MET A 326 14.41 19.61 7.32
CA MET A 326 13.94 19.12 6.03
C MET A 326 14.50 19.99 4.91
N GLU A 327 14.99 19.38 3.85
CA GLU A 327 15.52 20.06 2.67
C GLU A 327 14.95 19.44 1.39
N VAL A 328 14.36 20.25 0.51
CA VAL A 328 13.89 19.78 -0.79
C VAL A 328 15.08 19.61 -1.72
N THR A 329 15.44 18.35 -2.01
CA THR A 329 16.60 18.00 -2.85
C THR A 329 16.21 17.68 -4.29
N ASP A 330 14.95 17.32 -4.53
CA ASP A 330 14.36 17.24 -5.86
C ASP A 330 13.01 17.95 -5.86
N LYS A 331 12.96 19.12 -6.49
CA LYS A 331 11.79 19.99 -6.55
C LYS A 331 10.74 19.51 -7.56
N SER A 332 11.02 18.52 -8.40
CA SER A 332 10.04 18.05 -9.37
C SER A 332 8.86 17.38 -8.67
N SER A 333 7.67 17.41 -9.26
CA SER A 333 6.54 16.59 -8.89
C SER A 333 6.52 15.35 -9.79
N HIS A 334 6.49 14.17 -9.20
CA HIS A 334 6.40 12.90 -9.93
C HIS A 334 4.96 12.37 -9.83
N LEU A 335 4.36 12.05 -10.98
CA LEU A 335 2.97 11.58 -11.07
C LEU A 335 2.75 10.34 -10.22
N PHE A 336 3.65 9.37 -10.31
CA PHE A 336 3.54 8.11 -9.57
C PHE A 336 3.57 8.33 -8.05
N ASP A 337 4.33 9.31 -7.57
CA ASP A 337 4.35 9.67 -6.15
C ASP A 337 2.98 10.24 -5.72
N GLN A 338 2.43 11.15 -6.51
CA GLN A 338 1.14 11.79 -6.20
C GLN A 338 -0.01 10.77 -6.22
N ILE A 339 -0.09 9.94 -7.27
CA ILE A 339 -1.18 8.94 -7.39
C ILE A 339 -1.03 7.83 -6.34
N SER A 340 0.19 7.47 -5.92
CA SER A 340 0.42 6.49 -4.85
C SER A 340 -0.14 6.98 -3.52
N PHE A 341 0.10 8.24 -3.18
CA PHE A 341 -0.42 8.81 -1.95
C PHE A 341 -1.93 9.04 -2.02
N LEU A 342 -2.43 9.52 -3.18
CA LEU A 342 -3.87 9.68 -3.43
C LEU A 342 -4.61 8.34 -3.30
N TRP A 343 -4.01 7.25 -3.75
CA TRP A 343 -4.59 5.91 -3.64
C TRP A 343 -4.87 5.55 -2.18
N GLY A 344 -3.89 5.73 -1.30
CA GLY A 344 -4.07 5.47 0.13
C GLY A 344 -5.11 6.40 0.77
N THR A 345 -5.10 7.70 0.46
CA THR A 345 -6.06 8.65 1.07
C THR A 345 -7.50 8.42 0.60
N LEU A 346 -7.72 8.03 -0.66
CA LEU A 346 -9.05 7.68 -1.16
C LEU A 346 -9.63 6.44 -0.48
N ASN A 347 -8.78 5.47 -0.18
CA ASN A 347 -9.17 4.25 0.50
C ASN A 347 -9.51 4.47 1.98
N PHE A 348 -8.66 5.18 2.71
CA PHE A 348 -9.01 5.55 4.08
C PHE A 348 -10.23 6.47 4.15
N ARG A 349 -10.44 7.36 3.17
CA ARG A 349 -11.66 8.16 3.09
C ARG A 349 -12.91 7.28 3.02
N ASN A 350 -12.90 6.25 2.17
CA ASN A 350 -13.99 5.29 2.03
C ASN A 350 -14.28 4.58 3.36
N MET A 351 -13.25 3.98 3.95
CA MET A 351 -13.33 3.27 5.23
C MET A 351 -13.86 4.15 6.38
N MET A 352 -13.50 5.44 6.37
CA MET A 352 -13.88 6.41 7.40
C MET A 352 -15.20 7.14 7.11
N ASN A 353 -15.93 6.77 6.05
CA ASN A 353 -17.12 7.50 5.62
C ASN A 353 -18.28 7.30 6.63
N PRO A 354 -18.68 8.35 7.39
CA PRO A 354 -19.68 8.21 8.44
C PRO A 354 -21.09 7.92 7.90
N ALA A 355 -21.32 8.19 6.60
CA ALA A 355 -22.59 7.96 5.95
C ALA A 355 -22.70 6.57 5.31
N ASP A 356 -21.60 5.81 5.26
CA ASP A 356 -21.61 4.49 4.65
C ASP A 356 -21.99 3.41 5.66
N SER A 357 -22.90 2.54 5.25
CA SER A 357 -23.35 1.38 6.01
C SER A 357 -23.84 0.32 5.02
N SER A 358 -23.20 0.24 3.85
CA SER A 358 -23.58 -0.68 2.76
C SER A 358 -23.36 -2.14 3.10
N ASP A 359 -22.45 -2.42 4.03
CA ASP A 359 -22.00 -3.74 4.42
C ASP A 359 -21.57 -3.75 5.90
N GLU A 360 -21.35 -4.96 6.41
CA GLU A 360 -20.97 -5.23 7.80
C GLU A 360 -19.65 -4.51 8.16
N ALA A 361 -18.68 -4.48 7.26
CA ALA A 361 -17.41 -3.82 7.52
C ALA A 361 -17.57 -2.30 7.70
N HIS A 362 -18.36 -1.63 6.86
CA HIS A 362 -18.67 -0.20 7.04
C HIS A 362 -19.47 0.08 8.31
N ILE A 363 -20.30 -0.86 8.77
CA ILE A 363 -20.95 -0.75 10.08
C ILE A 363 -19.91 -0.83 11.21
N ALA A 364 -18.94 -1.75 11.12
CA ALA A 364 -17.86 -1.87 12.09
C ALA A 364 -16.99 -0.62 12.15
N TYR A 365 -16.52 -0.13 11.01
CA TYR A 365 -15.63 1.03 10.91
C TYR A 365 -16.22 2.27 11.59
N LYS A 366 -17.54 2.47 11.54
CA LYS A 366 -18.18 3.61 12.19
C LYS A 366 -17.87 3.69 13.67
N SER A 367 -17.85 2.56 14.38
CA SER A 367 -17.53 2.51 15.82
C SER A 367 -16.06 2.85 16.08
N ALA A 368 -15.17 2.65 15.09
CA ALA A 368 -13.78 3.11 15.23
C ALA A 368 -13.63 4.63 15.05
N PHE A 369 -14.55 5.28 14.31
CA PHE A 369 -14.48 6.68 13.88
C PHE A 369 -15.64 7.55 14.39
N ASP A 370 -16.26 7.20 15.50
CA ASP A 370 -17.41 7.92 16.09
C ASP A 370 -17.02 8.92 17.20
N GLY A 371 -15.75 8.95 17.59
CA GLY A 371 -15.23 9.77 18.67
C GLY A 371 -14.41 9.03 19.73
N ASP A 372 -14.41 7.69 19.74
CA ASP A 372 -13.52 6.87 20.59
C ASP A 372 -13.30 5.47 19.97
N PRO A 373 -12.13 5.14 19.41
CA PRO A 373 -10.82 5.75 19.67
C PRO A 373 -10.46 6.94 18.79
N PHE A 374 -11.02 7.05 17.58
CA PHE A 374 -10.68 8.13 16.65
C PHE A 374 -11.75 9.22 16.62
N PRO A 375 -11.38 10.49 16.43
CA PRO A 375 -12.36 11.58 16.37
C PRO A 375 -13.39 11.38 15.25
N ALA A 376 -14.65 11.71 15.51
CA ALA A 376 -15.70 11.73 14.49
C ALA A 376 -15.52 12.82 13.44
N SER A 377 -16.25 12.67 12.33
CA SER A 377 -16.26 13.63 11.23
C SER A 377 -16.77 15.02 11.63
N MET A 378 -16.42 16.03 10.83
CA MET A 378 -16.92 17.40 10.95
C MET A 378 -18.45 17.45 10.84
N SER A 379 -19.05 16.61 10.01
CA SER A 379 -20.52 16.55 9.90
C SER A 379 -21.21 16.13 11.19
N GLN A 380 -20.52 15.41 12.08
CA GLN A 380 -21.05 14.96 13.36
C GLN A 380 -20.68 15.90 14.51
N THR A 381 -19.48 16.47 14.51
CA THR A 381 -18.93 17.23 15.67
C THR A 381 -18.75 18.73 15.43
N GLY A 382 -18.78 19.18 14.18
CA GLY A 382 -18.40 20.54 13.77
C GLY A 382 -16.89 20.79 13.71
N VAL A 383 -16.04 19.81 14.04
CA VAL A 383 -14.57 19.91 14.00
C VAL A 383 -14.03 18.85 13.03
N PRO A 384 -13.04 19.17 12.16
CA PRO A 384 -12.50 18.18 11.22
C PRO A 384 -11.87 16.97 11.94
N GLY A 385 -12.34 15.77 11.57
CA GLY A 385 -11.77 14.49 12.00
C GLY A 385 -10.90 13.83 10.92
N PRO A 386 -10.51 12.55 11.12
CA PRO A 386 -9.76 11.75 10.16
C PRO A 386 -10.44 11.64 8.79
N PHE A 387 -11.76 11.46 8.73
CA PHE A 387 -12.51 11.44 7.47
C PHE A 387 -12.29 12.74 6.67
N ASP A 388 -12.42 13.89 7.31
CA ASP A 388 -12.26 15.20 6.67
C ASP A 388 -10.83 15.45 6.23
N LEU A 389 -9.85 14.96 7.00
CA LEU A 389 -8.44 14.97 6.64
C LEU A 389 -8.19 14.17 5.36
N MET A 390 -8.69 12.93 5.28
CA MET A 390 -8.50 12.06 4.12
C MET A 390 -9.20 12.61 2.87
N MET A 391 -10.41 13.15 3.04
CA MET A 391 -11.15 13.85 2.00
C MET A 391 -10.39 15.10 1.52
N GLY A 392 -9.93 15.94 2.45
CA GLY A 392 -9.18 17.15 2.15
C GLY A 392 -7.86 16.87 1.44
N ALA A 393 -7.09 15.89 1.91
CA ALA A 393 -5.84 15.47 1.30
C ALA A 393 -6.06 14.94 -0.13
N SER A 394 -7.06 14.08 -0.31
CA SER A 394 -7.41 13.54 -1.63
C SER A 394 -7.78 14.64 -2.62
N LYS A 395 -8.56 15.64 -2.18
CA LYS A 395 -8.89 16.83 -2.98
C LYS A 395 -7.63 17.60 -3.40
N VAL A 396 -6.73 17.91 -2.46
CA VAL A 396 -5.48 18.64 -2.75
C VAL A 396 -4.62 17.89 -3.75
N LEU A 397 -4.42 16.58 -3.56
CA LEU A 397 -3.63 15.73 -4.44
C LEU A 397 -4.22 15.68 -5.85
N PHE A 398 -5.53 15.44 -5.98
CA PHE A 398 -6.20 15.44 -7.27
C PHE A 398 -6.09 16.79 -7.99
N MET A 399 -6.31 17.90 -7.29
CA MET A 399 -6.17 19.24 -7.85
C MET A 399 -4.73 19.50 -8.33
N ASN A 400 -3.72 19.03 -7.60
CA ASN A 400 -2.32 19.11 -8.02
C ASN A 400 -2.02 18.23 -9.23
N ILE A 401 -2.51 16.98 -9.26
CA ILE A 401 -2.36 16.07 -10.41
C ILE A 401 -2.98 16.70 -11.67
N ALA A 402 -4.21 17.22 -11.55
CA ALA A 402 -4.89 17.93 -12.63
C ALA A 402 -4.12 19.18 -13.10
N ALA A 403 -3.64 20.02 -12.16
CA ALA A 403 -2.97 21.26 -12.49
C ALA A 403 -1.54 21.08 -13.03
N MET A 404 -0.82 20.08 -12.54
CA MET A 404 0.61 19.89 -12.82
C MET A 404 0.91 18.82 -13.84
N HIS A 405 0.13 17.74 -13.86
CA HIS A 405 0.45 16.56 -14.65
C HIS A 405 -0.46 16.41 -15.88
N PHE A 406 -1.73 16.79 -15.80
CA PHE A 406 -2.61 16.72 -16.98
C PHE A 406 -2.19 17.76 -18.02
N ASP A 407 -1.78 17.32 -19.21
CA ASP A 407 -1.54 18.12 -20.39
C ASP A 407 -2.84 18.17 -21.22
N PRO A 408 -3.58 19.30 -21.23
CA PRO A 408 -4.83 19.39 -21.97
C PRO A 408 -4.65 19.40 -23.49
N GLY A 409 -3.47 19.78 -24.00
CA GLY A 409 -3.19 19.80 -25.43
C GLY A 409 -2.99 18.39 -25.98
N ASN A 410 -2.25 17.55 -25.24
CA ASN A 410 -2.01 16.15 -25.60
C ASN A 410 -3.03 15.18 -24.99
N LYS A 411 -3.94 15.66 -24.11
CA LYS A 411 -4.99 14.88 -23.44
C LYS A 411 -4.45 13.69 -22.64
N THR A 412 -3.35 13.89 -21.92
CA THR A 412 -2.67 12.84 -21.15
C THR A 412 -1.94 13.42 -19.94
N PHE A 413 -1.56 12.57 -18.99
CA PHE A 413 -0.76 12.93 -17.83
C PHE A 413 0.74 12.72 -18.10
N VAL A 414 1.56 13.74 -17.84
CA VAL A 414 3.02 13.64 -17.91
C VAL A 414 3.59 13.11 -16.60
N ASP A 415 4.64 12.29 -16.67
CA ASP A 415 5.25 11.63 -15.51
C ASP A 415 5.86 12.64 -14.53
N ILE A 416 6.49 13.71 -15.04
CA ILE A 416 7.24 14.68 -14.25
C ILE A 416 6.74 16.08 -14.59
N SER A 417 6.61 16.92 -13.57
CA SER A 417 6.31 18.33 -13.68
C SER A 417 7.05 19.13 -12.60
N GLY A 418 6.93 20.44 -12.59
CA GLY A 418 7.49 21.29 -11.55
C GLY A 418 7.08 22.74 -11.74
N LEU A 419 7.68 23.64 -10.97
CA LEU A 419 7.50 25.09 -11.14
C LEU A 419 8.74 25.72 -11.75
N GLU A 420 8.53 26.60 -12.72
CA GLU A 420 9.53 27.50 -13.27
C GLU A 420 8.95 28.92 -13.22
N ASN A 421 9.59 29.82 -12.47
CA ASN A 421 9.11 31.18 -12.22
C ASN A 421 7.64 31.25 -11.75
N GLY A 422 7.27 30.34 -10.83
CA GLY A 422 5.91 30.27 -10.27
C GLY A 422 4.86 29.65 -11.19
N SER A 423 5.22 29.28 -12.42
CA SER A 423 4.32 28.65 -13.39
C SER A 423 4.60 27.17 -13.53
N VAL A 424 3.56 26.36 -13.77
CA VAL A 424 3.70 24.92 -14.00
C VAL A 424 4.48 24.67 -15.30
N LYS A 425 5.61 23.96 -15.16
CA LYS A 425 6.37 23.39 -16.26
C LYS A 425 6.16 21.89 -16.30
N ARG A 426 5.44 21.42 -17.30
CA ARG A 426 5.23 19.99 -17.57
C ARG A 426 6.44 19.40 -18.27
N GLY A 427 6.80 18.17 -17.89
CA GLY A 427 7.68 17.32 -18.67
C GLY A 427 7.01 16.87 -19.97
N LYS A 428 7.66 15.95 -20.68
CA LYS A 428 7.16 15.44 -21.97
C LYS A 428 6.95 13.92 -22.01
N THR A 429 7.38 13.22 -20.97
CA THR A 429 7.36 11.75 -20.93
C THR A 429 6.07 11.27 -20.29
N ILE A 430 5.48 10.23 -20.87
CA ILE A 430 4.32 9.50 -20.39
C ILE A 430 4.69 8.02 -20.37
N SER A 431 4.86 7.47 -19.18
CA SER A 431 5.12 6.04 -18.99
C SER A 431 3.82 5.25 -19.02
N ALA A 432 3.84 4.07 -19.65
CA ALA A 432 2.66 3.19 -19.66
C ALA A 432 2.23 2.77 -18.24
N VAL A 433 3.19 2.62 -17.34
CA VAL A 433 2.94 2.30 -15.92
C VAL A 433 2.17 3.44 -15.24
N SER A 434 2.68 4.67 -15.25
CA SER A 434 1.99 5.78 -14.58
C SER A 434 0.65 6.09 -15.25
N ALA A 435 0.56 5.99 -16.57
CA ALA A 435 -0.69 6.15 -17.31
C ALA A 435 -1.75 5.10 -16.90
N GLY A 436 -1.37 3.83 -16.82
CA GLY A 436 -2.26 2.74 -16.41
C GLY A 436 -2.76 2.88 -14.97
N TYR A 437 -1.85 3.12 -14.02
CA TYR A 437 -2.24 3.34 -12.63
C TYR A 437 -3.07 4.61 -12.44
N THR A 438 -2.80 5.68 -13.21
CA THR A 438 -3.62 6.89 -13.15
C THR A 438 -5.08 6.59 -13.49
N LEU A 439 -5.37 5.70 -14.45
CA LEU A 439 -6.75 5.31 -14.76
C LEU A 439 -7.45 4.60 -13.59
N VAL A 440 -6.74 3.72 -12.88
CA VAL A 440 -7.25 3.05 -11.67
C VAL A 440 -7.59 4.07 -10.60
N ILE A 441 -6.71 5.04 -10.36
CA ILE A 441 -6.91 6.07 -9.33
C ILE A 441 -8.01 7.06 -9.73
N LEU A 442 -8.14 7.41 -11.01
CA LEU A 442 -9.21 8.29 -11.48
C LEU A 442 -10.60 7.63 -11.36
N LYS A 443 -10.70 6.32 -11.60
CA LYS A 443 -11.94 5.57 -11.31
C LYS A 443 -12.32 5.72 -9.84
N LYS A 444 -11.40 5.41 -8.93
CA LYS A 444 -11.65 5.52 -7.48
C LYS A 444 -11.94 6.95 -7.04
N MET A 445 -11.26 7.94 -7.63
CA MET A 445 -11.53 9.35 -7.37
C MET A 445 -12.97 9.72 -7.74
N GLU A 446 -13.49 9.25 -8.88
CA GLU A 446 -14.88 9.51 -9.26
C GLU A 446 -15.87 8.88 -8.27
N GLU A 447 -15.65 7.63 -7.90
CA GLU A 447 -16.51 6.88 -6.97
C GLU A 447 -16.61 7.59 -5.61
N GLU A 448 -15.45 7.95 -5.05
CA GLU A 448 -15.37 8.59 -3.74
C GLU A 448 -15.91 10.03 -3.74
N PHE A 449 -15.74 10.77 -4.83
CA PHE A 449 -16.14 12.19 -4.91
C PHE A 449 -17.48 12.41 -5.64
N LYS A 450 -18.27 11.35 -5.82
CA LYS A 450 -19.66 11.45 -6.31
C LYS A 450 -20.48 12.43 -5.47
N GLY A 451 -21.25 13.29 -6.11
CA GLY A 451 -22.05 14.34 -5.47
C GLY A 451 -21.25 15.58 -5.04
N THR A 452 -19.95 15.66 -5.31
CA THR A 452 -19.11 16.83 -5.00
C THR A 452 -18.84 17.68 -6.25
N PRO A 453 -18.35 18.93 -6.12
CA PRO A 453 -17.94 19.75 -7.29
C PRO A 453 -16.80 19.18 -8.15
N ILE A 454 -16.18 18.06 -7.74
CA ILE A 454 -15.13 17.37 -8.48
C ILE A 454 -15.71 16.28 -9.41
N GLU A 455 -16.92 15.79 -9.13
CA GLU A 455 -17.59 14.74 -9.91
C GLU A 455 -17.56 15.04 -11.42
N GLY A 456 -17.36 14.01 -12.22
CA GLY A 456 -17.27 14.07 -13.68
C GLY A 456 -15.89 14.47 -14.21
N LYS A 457 -15.08 15.23 -13.45
CA LYS A 457 -13.72 15.61 -13.89
C LYS A 457 -12.79 14.39 -13.97
N PRO A 458 -12.70 13.51 -12.96
CA PRO A 458 -11.93 12.27 -13.08
C PRO A 458 -12.34 11.43 -14.29
N THR A 459 -13.64 11.24 -14.53
CA THR A 459 -14.17 10.52 -15.69
C THR A 459 -13.68 11.09 -17.03
N GLN A 460 -13.77 12.41 -17.21
CA GLN A 460 -13.29 13.08 -18.43
C GLN A 460 -11.78 12.89 -18.64
N MET A 461 -10.99 13.00 -17.57
CA MET A 461 -9.55 12.81 -17.63
C MET A 461 -9.16 11.36 -17.89
N ALA A 462 -9.92 10.40 -17.36
CA ALA A 462 -9.68 8.97 -17.58
C ALA A 462 -9.97 8.60 -19.04
N MET A 463 -11.06 9.09 -19.62
CA MET A 463 -11.37 8.91 -21.04
C MET A 463 -10.24 9.45 -21.93
N ALA A 464 -9.74 10.65 -21.61
CA ALA A 464 -8.62 11.27 -22.31
C ALA A 464 -7.35 10.40 -22.23
N GLN A 465 -6.96 9.99 -21.02
CA GLN A 465 -5.75 9.19 -20.79
C GLN A 465 -5.84 7.79 -21.42
N ALA A 466 -6.98 7.11 -21.33
CA ALA A 466 -7.18 5.79 -21.93
C ALA A 466 -7.11 5.86 -23.46
N THR A 467 -7.73 6.88 -24.05
CA THR A 467 -7.65 7.14 -25.49
C THR A 467 -6.21 7.43 -25.92
N PHE A 468 -5.48 8.25 -25.16
CA PHE A 468 -4.06 8.51 -25.43
C PHE A 468 -3.23 7.24 -25.39
N LEU A 469 -3.43 6.40 -24.38
CA LEU A 469 -2.71 5.14 -24.18
C LEU A 469 -2.92 4.18 -25.36
N ILE A 470 -4.15 4.01 -25.83
CA ILE A 470 -4.46 3.19 -27.01
C ILE A 470 -3.82 3.78 -28.27
N ASN A 471 -3.94 5.10 -28.48
CA ASN A 471 -3.53 5.72 -29.74
C ASN A 471 -2.01 5.91 -29.88
N ASN A 472 -1.26 5.97 -28.77
CA ASN A 472 0.15 6.37 -28.79
C ASN A 472 1.11 5.36 -28.14
N LEU A 473 0.63 4.51 -27.24
CA LEU A 473 1.47 3.53 -26.54
C LEU A 473 1.22 2.09 -27.01
N LYS A 474 0.07 1.79 -27.62
CA LYS A 474 -0.17 0.48 -28.23
C LYS A 474 0.71 0.33 -29.49
N ALA A 475 1.46 -0.76 -29.56
CA ALA A 475 2.21 -1.16 -30.73
C ALA A 475 1.32 -1.91 -31.74
N ASP A 476 1.73 -1.93 -33.01
CA ASP A 476 0.97 -2.57 -34.10
C ASP A 476 0.68 -4.07 -33.86
N ASN A 477 1.53 -4.74 -33.09
CA ASN A 477 1.38 -6.16 -32.73
C ASN A 477 0.44 -6.40 -31.54
N GLY A 478 -0.08 -5.35 -30.89
CA GLY A 478 -0.92 -5.43 -29.70
C GLY A 478 -0.17 -5.37 -28.35
N ASP A 479 1.16 -5.21 -28.36
CA ASP A 479 1.95 -4.92 -27.15
C ASP A 479 1.86 -3.42 -26.77
N TYR A 480 2.49 -3.03 -25.67
CA TYR A 480 2.56 -1.64 -25.23
C TYR A 480 4.00 -1.18 -24.99
N TYR A 481 4.35 -0.04 -25.58
CA TYR A 481 5.63 0.62 -25.38
C TYR A 481 5.80 1.09 -23.94
N ASN A 482 7.06 1.12 -23.47
CA ASN A 482 7.35 1.52 -22.09
C ASN A 482 7.00 2.98 -21.81
N PHE A 483 7.24 3.87 -22.77
CA PHE A 483 6.87 5.28 -22.65
C PHE A 483 6.63 5.93 -24.02
N TYR A 484 5.99 7.09 -23.98
CA TYR A 484 5.83 8.03 -25.08
C TYR A 484 6.40 9.37 -24.67
N LYS A 485 7.08 10.07 -25.58
CA LYS A 485 7.59 11.41 -25.35
C LYS A 485 6.97 12.39 -26.35
N ILE A 486 6.29 13.41 -25.84
CA ILE A 486 5.62 14.44 -26.65
C ILE A 486 6.62 15.09 -27.60
N GLY A 487 6.33 14.99 -28.91
CA GLY A 487 7.17 15.49 -30.00
C GLY A 487 8.16 14.47 -30.57
N ASP A 488 8.49 13.41 -29.83
CA ASP A 488 9.49 12.42 -30.23
C ASP A 488 8.86 11.05 -30.56
N GLY A 489 7.69 10.72 -30.00
CA GLY A 489 6.99 9.45 -30.23
C GLY A 489 7.21 8.42 -29.11
N HIS A 490 6.90 7.16 -29.40
CA HIS A 490 7.04 6.05 -28.45
C HIS A 490 8.49 5.55 -28.34
N SER A 491 8.82 4.90 -27.22
CA SER A 491 10.09 4.22 -27.03
C SER A 491 10.25 3.01 -27.98
N GLU A 492 11.47 2.53 -28.20
CA GLU A 492 11.71 1.32 -29.01
C GLU A 492 11.32 0.01 -28.29
N GLY A 493 11.26 0.03 -26.95
CA GLY A 493 11.06 -1.17 -26.14
C GLY A 493 9.67 -1.30 -25.53
N THR A 494 9.23 -2.54 -25.35
CA THR A 494 8.06 -2.92 -24.57
C THR A 494 8.51 -3.65 -23.30
N SER A 495 7.59 -3.90 -22.36
CA SER A 495 7.86 -4.73 -21.19
C SER A 495 6.57 -5.27 -20.60
N LEU A 496 6.71 -6.34 -19.82
CA LEU A 496 5.59 -6.92 -19.07
C LEU A 496 4.90 -5.87 -18.19
N ARG A 497 5.68 -5.02 -17.49
CA ARG A 497 5.12 -3.97 -16.62
C ARG A 497 4.28 -2.98 -17.41
N ALA A 498 4.70 -2.60 -18.61
CA ALA A 498 3.98 -1.66 -19.47
C ALA A 498 2.63 -2.25 -19.91
N ILE A 499 2.61 -3.46 -20.47
CA ILE A 499 1.37 -4.08 -20.93
C ILE A 499 0.44 -4.46 -19.76
N SER A 500 0.96 -4.92 -18.63
CA SER A 500 0.15 -5.21 -17.44
C SER A 500 -0.54 -3.95 -16.89
N ALA A 501 0.19 -2.83 -16.80
CA ALA A 501 -0.40 -1.57 -16.36
C ALA A 501 -1.43 -1.03 -17.35
N ALA A 502 -1.17 -1.16 -18.67
CA ALA A 502 -2.13 -0.81 -19.71
C ALA A 502 -3.43 -1.63 -19.59
N ILE A 503 -3.34 -2.95 -19.44
CA ILE A 503 -4.49 -3.84 -19.24
C ILE A 503 -5.31 -3.39 -18.03
N ARG A 504 -4.67 -3.23 -16.86
CA ARG A 504 -5.34 -2.83 -15.61
C ARG A 504 -6.03 -1.48 -15.76
N GLY A 505 -5.33 -0.49 -16.32
CA GLY A 505 -5.87 0.84 -16.53
C GLY A 505 -7.04 0.87 -17.52
N LEU A 506 -6.99 0.07 -18.59
CA LEU A 506 -8.08 0.00 -19.58
C LEU A 506 -9.33 -0.68 -19.03
N TYR A 507 -9.19 -1.72 -18.21
CA TYR A 507 -10.34 -2.28 -17.48
C TYR A 507 -10.95 -1.24 -16.53
N ALA A 508 -10.14 -0.51 -15.76
CA ALA A 508 -10.64 0.54 -14.88
C ALA A 508 -11.35 1.67 -15.66
N ALA A 509 -10.81 2.07 -16.83
CA ALA A 509 -11.44 3.05 -17.70
C ALA A 509 -12.76 2.53 -18.28
N TYR A 510 -12.86 1.25 -18.62
CA TYR A 510 -14.10 0.62 -19.05
C TYR A 510 -15.15 0.64 -17.92
N GLU A 511 -14.79 0.20 -16.72
CA GLU A 511 -15.71 0.17 -15.57
C GLU A 511 -16.23 1.57 -15.22
N LEU A 512 -15.38 2.59 -15.35
CA LEU A 512 -15.75 3.97 -15.09
C LEU A 512 -16.68 4.57 -16.17
N THR A 513 -16.52 4.19 -17.43
CA THR A 513 -17.11 4.91 -18.57
C THR A 513 -18.15 4.12 -19.35
N GLY A 514 -18.20 2.80 -19.18
CA GLY A 514 -18.98 1.88 -20.02
C GLY A 514 -18.51 1.79 -21.48
N ASN A 515 -17.36 2.36 -21.83
CA ASN A 515 -16.88 2.38 -23.23
C ASN A 515 -16.29 1.03 -23.64
N SER A 516 -17.03 0.27 -24.46
CA SER A 516 -16.65 -1.07 -24.90
C SER A 516 -15.30 -1.13 -25.66
N ASN A 517 -14.87 -0.05 -26.30
CA ASN A 517 -13.55 -0.02 -26.95
C ASN A 517 -12.41 -0.21 -25.94
N PHE A 518 -12.53 0.32 -24.71
CA PHE A 518 -11.52 0.12 -23.68
C PHE A 518 -11.49 -1.34 -23.21
N LEU A 519 -12.66 -1.98 -23.09
CA LEU A 519 -12.77 -3.41 -22.77
C LEU A 519 -12.14 -4.29 -23.86
N ASP A 520 -12.46 -4.03 -25.12
CA ASP A 520 -11.94 -4.79 -26.25
C ASP A 520 -10.42 -4.69 -26.34
N GLU A 521 -9.88 -3.49 -26.16
CA GLU A 521 -8.43 -3.25 -26.14
C GLU A 521 -7.74 -3.91 -24.94
N ALA A 522 -8.34 -3.86 -23.75
CA ALA A 522 -7.82 -4.57 -22.57
C ALA A 522 -7.78 -6.10 -22.81
N ASN A 523 -8.85 -6.67 -23.35
CA ASN A 523 -8.95 -8.10 -23.66
C ASN A 523 -7.92 -8.52 -24.71
N ASN A 524 -7.70 -7.70 -25.74
CA ASN A 524 -6.71 -7.97 -26.78
C ASN A 524 -5.29 -7.93 -26.23
N ALA A 525 -4.98 -6.91 -25.41
CA ALA A 525 -3.70 -6.80 -24.72
C ALA A 525 -3.45 -7.98 -23.77
N TYR A 526 -4.46 -8.40 -23.02
CA TYR A 526 -4.37 -9.57 -22.13
C TYR A 526 -4.07 -10.86 -22.91
N LYS A 527 -4.78 -11.09 -24.03
CA LYS A 527 -4.49 -12.22 -24.92
C LYS A 527 -3.05 -12.17 -25.43
N PHE A 528 -2.57 -11.00 -25.86
CA PHE A 528 -1.18 -10.82 -26.29
C PHE A 528 -0.19 -11.15 -25.17
N LEU A 529 -0.43 -10.62 -23.96
CA LEU A 529 0.39 -10.86 -22.78
C LEU A 529 0.53 -12.37 -22.52
N ILE A 530 -0.59 -13.10 -22.49
CA ILE A 530 -0.60 -14.54 -22.23
C ILE A 530 0.07 -15.33 -23.36
N SER A 531 -0.11 -14.94 -24.63
CA SER A 531 0.49 -15.66 -25.75
C SER A 531 2.00 -15.45 -25.89
N ASN A 532 2.53 -14.29 -25.49
CA ASN A 532 3.91 -13.89 -25.82
C ASN A 532 4.85 -13.81 -24.62
N TYR A 533 4.36 -13.28 -23.50
CA TYR A 533 5.16 -13.10 -22.30
C TYR A 533 5.15 -14.34 -21.42
N TYR A 534 4.03 -15.08 -21.35
CA TYR A 534 3.94 -16.27 -20.51
C TYR A 534 4.81 -17.40 -21.05
N VAL A 535 5.56 -18.07 -20.18
CA VAL A 535 6.37 -19.26 -20.50
C VAL A 535 5.75 -20.47 -19.82
N PRO A 536 4.88 -21.25 -20.50
CA PRO A 536 4.13 -22.34 -19.88
C PRO A 536 4.99 -23.38 -19.16
N SER A 537 6.12 -23.76 -19.76
CA SER A 537 7.01 -24.78 -19.20
C SER A 537 7.75 -24.32 -17.94
N LYS A 538 7.74 -23.03 -17.62
CA LYS A 538 8.45 -22.43 -16.47
C LYS A 538 7.51 -21.74 -15.49
N HIS A 539 6.23 -21.59 -15.82
CA HIS A 539 5.23 -20.88 -15.03
C HIS A 539 5.66 -19.45 -14.63
N ILE A 540 6.27 -18.73 -15.57
CA ILE A 540 6.74 -17.36 -15.35
C ILE A 540 6.44 -16.51 -16.58
N PHE A 541 6.31 -15.21 -16.40
CA PHE A 541 6.36 -14.26 -17.51
C PHE A 541 7.79 -13.83 -17.78
N LYS A 542 8.12 -13.61 -19.05
CA LYS A 542 9.29 -12.85 -19.45
C LYS A 542 9.11 -11.41 -18.98
N THR A 543 10.18 -10.73 -18.60
CA THR A 543 10.10 -9.30 -18.26
C THR A 543 10.12 -8.43 -19.52
N ASN A 544 10.76 -8.91 -20.59
CA ASN A 544 10.74 -8.33 -21.93
C ASN A 544 10.82 -9.44 -22.99
N LEU A 545 10.27 -9.20 -24.19
CA LEU A 545 10.26 -10.17 -25.29
C LEU A 545 11.63 -10.32 -25.96
N ALA A 546 12.45 -9.27 -25.94
CA ALA A 546 13.77 -9.25 -26.56
C ALA A 546 14.85 -10.01 -25.76
N THR A 547 14.68 -10.17 -24.45
CA THR A 547 15.70 -10.74 -23.56
C THR A 547 15.39 -12.20 -23.20
N LYS A 548 16.42 -13.06 -23.25
CA LYS A 548 16.40 -14.40 -22.61
C LYS A 548 16.58 -14.34 -21.09
N VAL A 549 16.76 -13.13 -20.55
CA VAL A 549 17.07 -12.83 -19.15
C VAL A 549 15.78 -12.45 -18.43
N PHE A 550 15.48 -13.16 -17.34
CA PHE A 550 14.44 -12.82 -16.37
C PHE A 550 15.04 -11.82 -15.38
N THR A 551 15.16 -10.56 -15.77
CA THR A 551 15.63 -9.49 -14.88
C THR A 551 14.44 -8.91 -14.12
N GLU A 552 14.25 -9.37 -12.89
CA GLU A 552 13.14 -8.94 -12.05
C GLU A 552 13.55 -7.82 -11.09
N SER A 553 12.81 -6.70 -11.15
CA SER A 553 12.30 -6.10 -9.93
C SER A 553 11.07 -6.92 -9.54
N PHE A 554 11.18 -7.73 -8.49
CA PHE A 554 10.23 -8.48 -7.63
C PHE A 554 8.73 -8.69 -8.04
N PHE A 555 8.15 -7.87 -8.92
CA PHE A 555 6.75 -7.79 -9.33
C PHE A 555 6.05 -9.09 -9.82
N VAL A 556 6.75 -10.20 -10.04
CA VAL A 556 6.18 -11.34 -10.80
C VAL A 556 6.49 -12.72 -10.24
N GLN A 557 7.63 -13.00 -9.60
CA GLN A 557 7.95 -14.39 -9.26
C GLN A 557 7.23 -15.00 -8.06
N ARG A 558 6.55 -14.23 -7.21
CA ARG A 558 5.68 -14.81 -6.18
C ARG A 558 4.19 -14.52 -6.34
N GLY A 559 3.78 -13.63 -7.25
CA GLY A 559 2.37 -13.58 -7.66
C GLY A 559 2.04 -14.66 -8.71
N ILE A 560 2.99 -15.01 -9.59
CA ILE A 560 2.64 -15.71 -10.83
C ILE A 560 3.27 -17.11 -10.95
N LYS A 561 4.35 -17.42 -10.22
CA LYS A 561 4.87 -18.79 -10.13
C LYS A 561 3.86 -19.79 -9.54
N TRP A 562 2.71 -19.27 -9.12
CA TRP A 562 1.68 -19.91 -8.35
C TRP A 562 0.34 -20.10 -9.07
N ILE A 563 -0.01 -19.22 -10.00
CA ILE A 563 -1.27 -19.29 -10.78
C ILE A 563 -1.35 -20.55 -11.67
N LYS A 564 -0.27 -21.34 -11.84
CA LYS A 564 -0.28 -22.59 -12.66
C LYS A 564 0.41 -23.82 -12.06
N ARG A 565 0.25 -24.08 -10.77
CA ARG A 565 0.04 -25.50 -10.36
C ARG A 565 -1.43 -25.95 -10.63
N ALA A 566 -2.23 -25.05 -11.20
CA ALA A 566 -3.67 -25.16 -11.43
C ALA A 566 -4.08 -25.61 -12.83
N GLY A 567 -4.12 -26.92 -13.02
CA GLY A 567 -4.72 -27.48 -14.22
C GLY A 567 -6.24 -27.33 -14.20
N VAL A 568 -6.79 -26.25 -14.76
CA VAL A 568 -8.20 -26.19 -15.16
C VAL A 568 -8.30 -26.37 -16.68
N LYS A 569 -8.79 -27.55 -17.08
CA LYS A 569 -9.29 -27.81 -18.42
C LYS A 569 -10.76 -27.38 -18.46
N LYS A 570 -11.07 -26.43 -19.34
CA LYS A 570 -12.39 -26.18 -19.94
C LYS A 570 -13.53 -25.86 -18.97
N VAL A 571 -14.01 -24.61 -18.99
CA VAL A 571 -15.38 -24.29 -18.57
C VAL A 571 -16.13 -23.88 -19.84
N GLU A 572 -17.10 -24.69 -20.24
CA GLU A 572 -18.09 -24.31 -21.27
C GLU A 572 -19.20 -23.47 -20.62
N PRO A 573 -19.81 -22.53 -21.35
CA PRO A 573 -20.73 -21.56 -20.80
C PRO A 573 -22.09 -22.18 -20.49
N GLY A 574 -22.64 -21.86 -19.32
CA GLY A 574 -24.04 -22.02 -18.95
C GLY A 574 -24.54 -20.71 -18.36
#